data_AF-A0A9W9VQC6-F1
#
_entry.id   AF-A0A9W9VQC6-F1
#
_cell.length_a   1.000
_cell.length_b   1.000
_cell.length_c   1.000
_cell.angle_alpha   90.00
_cell.angle_beta   90.00
_cell.angle_gamma   90.00
#
_symmetry.space_group_name_H-M   'P 1'
#
loop_
_entity.id
_entity.type
_entity.pdbx_description
1 polymer ?
#
loop_
_entity_poly.entity_id
_entity_poly.type
_entity_poly.pdbx_seq_one_letter_code
_entity_poly.pdbx_strand_id
1 'polypeptide(L)'
;MASPKHSLHYSVPSSARQVFERLLNNAWIKKYLPEEALEFSHQIGFSGDDEPSIPINWRFAESAAALKALEAVLVGVLMKRKHDLAFEGATIDTDHAQLFFMSCYLWTINHDSKNPISPTENLNALDNIIPNYNFHGRDSTAYRKMVTNIYKTADKRFFNLHGDLNPNHTLDMLGLPHDLAVSTSDEAAAIFVERVARLSSTELQHLTSDVYKTSGVICESVESFRATEHAKANSHLSLFEIHDYPSSVQGPTWWQNANCQESTKRPLAGLKVVDLSRIIAGPAIARGLAELGASVMRVTSPRLPDMHVLHIDLNWGKWNCSVDLTTATGRQELWKLLAEADVVVQGYRPGSLEKYGFGPHDILNMTKGRSRGIIVLRENCYGWYGPWSNRSGWQQISDSCVGVSHGFGKAMGLKDGESVTAVFPHSDYMTGVVGVSAILIALMKRAESGGSYLVDTALNYYNKWLVDCVGEYPVAIWEKLWARHGNVVFRQVPYFP
;
A
#
# COMPACT_ATOMS: atom_id res chain seq x y z
N MET A 1 -41.40 23.16 23.55
CA MET A 1 -39.95 23.34 23.70
C MET A 1 -39.28 22.52 22.63
N ALA A 2 -38.74 23.17 21.59
CA ALA A 2 -37.99 22.50 20.55
C ALA A 2 -36.62 22.08 21.11
N SER A 3 -36.30 20.79 21.00
CA SER A 3 -34.96 20.27 21.29
C SER A 3 -33.95 20.95 20.37
N PRO A 4 -32.80 21.44 20.87
CA PRO A 4 -31.80 22.04 20.02
C PRO A 4 -31.21 20.95 19.12
N LYS A 5 -31.51 21.00 17.82
CA LYS A 5 -30.74 20.30 16.80
C LYS A 5 -29.33 20.92 16.82
N HIS A 6 -28.42 20.36 17.61
CA HIS A 6 -27.00 20.51 17.35
C HIS A 6 -26.74 19.83 16.00
N SER A 7 -26.73 20.60 14.91
CA SER A 7 -26.03 20.18 13.71
C SER A 7 -24.57 20.10 14.10
N LEU A 8 -24.08 18.90 14.41
CA LEU A 8 -22.64 18.66 14.61
C LEU A 8 -21.94 19.15 13.34
N HIS A 9 -21.20 20.25 13.48
CA HIS A 9 -20.35 20.78 12.42
C HIS A 9 -19.33 19.71 12.05
N TYR A 10 -19.19 19.40 10.76
CA TYR A 10 -18.18 18.45 10.30
C TYR A 10 -16.79 19.06 10.50
N SER A 11 -15.84 18.27 10.97
CA SER A 11 -14.43 18.66 11.12
C SER A 11 -13.57 17.45 10.80
N VAL A 12 -12.59 17.59 9.89
CA VAL A 12 -11.66 16.51 9.54
C VAL A 12 -10.91 15.99 10.78
N PRO A 13 -10.33 16.83 11.66
CA PRO A 13 -9.75 16.38 12.94
C PRO A 13 -10.71 15.59 13.83
N SER A 14 -11.94 16.07 14.04
CA SER A 14 -12.93 15.37 14.86
C SER A 14 -13.35 14.03 14.24
N SER A 15 -13.51 14.00 12.92
CA SER A 15 -13.83 12.82 12.13
C SER A 15 -12.70 11.78 12.19
N ALA A 16 -11.44 12.21 12.09
CA ALA A 16 -10.25 11.38 12.23
C ALA A 16 -10.16 10.75 13.63
N ARG A 17 -10.44 11.53 14.70
CA ARG A 17 -10.52 11.00 16.08
C ARG A 17 -11.54 9.88 16.19
N GLN A 18 -12.72 10.04 15.60
CA GLN A 18 -13.76 8.99 15.62
C GLN A 18 -13.34 7.74 14.84
N VAL A 19 -12.68 7.90 13.69
CA VAL A 19 -12.14 6.76 12.92
C VAL A 19 -11.07 6.03 13.75
N PHE A 20 -10.19 6.76 14.42
CA PHE A 20 -9.18 6.20 15.31
C PHE A 20 -9.78 5.42 16.48
N GLU A 21 -10.81 5.96 17.14
CA GLU A 21 -11.50 5.26 18.23
C GLU A 21 -12.21 3.99 17.75
N ARG A 22 -12.82 4.01 16.56
CA ARG A 22 -13.39 2.80 15.94
C ARG A 22 -12.33 1.78 15.59
N LEU A 23 -11.17 2.22 15.10
CA LEU A 23 -10.02 1.38 14.79
C LEU A 23 -9.54 0.62 16.03
N LEU A 24 -9.37 1.31 17.17
CA LEU A 24 -8.94 0.70 18.44
C LEU A 24 -9.98 -0.28 19.02
N ASN A 25 -11.26 -0.03 18.77
CA ASN A 25 -12.36 -0.87 19.25
C ASN A 25 -12.75 -1.98 18.27
N ASN A 26 -12.14 -2.03 17.08
CA ASN A 26 -12.38 -3.10 16.11
C ASN A 26 -11.87 -4.43 16.68
N ALA A 27 -12.75 -5.41 16.86
CA ALA A 27 -12.42 -6.68 17.51
C ALA A 27 -11.25 -7.43 16.83
N TRP A 28 -11.12 -7.32 15.51
CA TRP A 28 -10.08 -8.00 14.73
C TRP A 28 -8.70 -7.36 14.91
N ILE A 29 -8.64 -6.09 15.30
CA ILE A 29 -7.41 -5.34 15.57
C ILE A 29 -7.09 -5.36 17.06
N LYS A 30 -8.11 -5.10 17.90
CA LYS A 30 -7.99 -5.00 19.36
C LYS A 30 -7.31 -6.22 19.98
N LYS A 31 -7.55 -7.42 19.45
CA LYS A 31 -6.90 -8.67 19.92
C LYS A 31 -5.36 -8.67 19.79
N TYR A 32 -4.79 -7.79 18.96
CA TYR A 32 -3.35 -7.65 18.76
C TYR A 32 -2.75 -6.45 19.50
N LEU A 33 -3.57 -5.52 19.97
CA LEU A 33 -3.07 -4.29 20.59
C LEU A 33 -2.49 -4.60 21.98
N PRO A 34 -1.34 -4.01 22.33
CA PRO A 34 -0.83 -4.09 23.70
C PRO A 34 -1.79 -3.41 24.69
N GLU A 35 -1.74 -3.82 25.95
CA GLU A 35 -2.66 -3.36 26.99
C GLU A 35 -2.64 -1.84 27.20
N GLU A 36 -1.49 -1.20 27.04
CA GLU A 36 -1.29 0.24 27.20
C GLU A 36 -1.88 1.04 26.02
N ALA A 37 -2.20 0.40 24.88
CA ALA A 37 -2.60 1.10 23.67
C ALA A 37 -3.84 1.99 23.89
N LEU A 38 -4.81 1.50 24.67
CA LEU A 38 -6.02 2.25 24.96
C LEU A 38 -5.71 3.46 25.85
N GLU A 39 -4.91 3.28 26.90
CA GLU A 39 -4.47 4.38 27.77
C GLU A 39 -3.74 5.46 26.97
N PHE A 40 -2.78 5.05 26.13
CA PHE A 40 -1.97 5.96 25.33
C PHE A 40 -2.79 6.67 24.26
N SER A 41 -3.85 6.03 23.75
CA SER A 41 -4.75 6.66 22.79
C SER A 41 -5.44 7.92 23.31
N HIS A 42 -5.61 8.07 24.63
CA HIS A 42 -6.18 9.27 25.23
C HIS A 42 -5.25 10.49 25.14
N GLN A 43 -3.95 10.26 24.90
CA GLN A 43 -2.94 11.30 24.74
C GLN A 43 -2.68 11.66 23.27
N ILE A 44 -3.51 11.14 22.35
CA ILE A 44 -3.43 11.49 20.93
C ILE A 44 -4.42 12.62 20.60
N GLY A 45 -3.87 13.77 20.20
CA GLY A 45 -4.61 14.90 19.64
C GLY A 45 -4.68 14.86 18.12
N PHE A 46 -5.65 15.58 17.56
CA PHE A 46 -5.81 15.80 16.12
C PHE A 46 -5.94 17.30 15.86
N SER A 47 -5.21 17.82 14.88
CA SER A 47 -5.24 19.22 14.45
C SER A 47 -5.31 19.32 12.92
N GLY A 48 -5.53 20.52 12.38
CA GLY A 48 -5.66 20.77 10.95
C GLY A 48 -6.95 21.54 10.63
N ASP A 49 -7.21 21.74 9.34
CA ASP A 49 -8.41 22.41 8.86
C ASP A 49 -9.68 21.58 9.10
N ASP A 50 -10.78 22.26 9.43
CA ASP A 50 -12.09 21.60 9.64
C ASP A 50 -12.67 21.06 8.31
N GLU A 51 -12.42 21.76 7.20
CA GLU A 51 -12.94 21.39 5.89
C GLU A 51 -11.98 20.45 5.16
N PRO A 52 -12.49 19.41 4.47
CA PRO A 52 -11.63 18.62 3.60
C PRO A 52 -11.05 19.49 2.48
N SER A 53 -9.83 19.19 2.01
CA SER A 53 -9.08 20.02 1.06
C SER A 53 -8.92 19.39 -0.33
N ILE A 54 -8.79 18.07 -0.41
CA ILE A 54 -8.57 17.34 -1.68
C ILE A 54 -9.93 16.89 -2.24
N PRO A 55 -10.25 17.14 -3.53
CA PRO A 55 -11.55 16.83 -4.13
C PRO A 55 -11.74 15.33 -4.40
N ILE A 56 -11.78 14.55 -3.32
CA ILE A 56 -12.01 13.10 -3.26
C ILE A 56 -13.20 12.87 -2.32
N ASN A 57 -14.12 11.97 -2.68
CA ASN A 57 -15.31 11.68 -1.89
C ASN A 57 -15.03 10.76 -0.68
N TRP A 58 -13.97 9.96 -0.76
CA TRP A 58 -13.53 9.08 0.32
C TRP A 58 -12.78 9.86 1.41
N ARG A 59 -12.97 9.48 2.68
CA ARG A 59 -12.33 10.09 3.86
C ARG A 59 -10.86 9.68 4.02
N PHE A 60 -10.05 9.96 3.00
CA PHE A 60 -8.63 9.56 2.95
C PHE A 60 -7.81 10.25 4.04
N ALA A 61 -8.06 11.53 4.30
CA ALA A 61 -7.39 12.31 5.34
C ALA A 61 -7.56 11.66 6.72
N GLU A 62 -8.80 11.31 7.06
CA GLU A 62 -9.16 10.69 8.32
C GLU A 62 -8.61 9.28 8.44
N SER A 63 -8.62 8.51 7.34
CA SER A 63 -8.04 7.18 7.31
C SER A 63 -6.53 7.21 7.56
N ALA A 64 -5.81 8.15 6.93
CA ALA A 64 -4.37 8.32 7.10
C ALA A 64 -4.03 8.81 8.51
N ALA A 65 -4.73 9.83 8.99
CA ALA A 65 -4.53 10.36 10.33
C ALA A 65 -4.80 9.30 11.41
N ALA A 66 -5.84 8.48 11.27
CA ALA A 66 -6.15 7.42 12.23
C ALA A 66 -5.09 6.31 12.24
N LEU A 67 -4.54 5.93 11.09
CA LEU A 67 -3.46 4.95 11.02
C LEU A 67 -2.15 5.49 11.60
N LYS A 68 -1.82 6.77 11.34
CA LYS A 68 -0.66 7.44 11.95
C LYS A 68 -0.82 7.62 13.47
N ALA A 69 -2.04 7.85 13.96
CA ALA A 69 -2.35 7.86 15.39
C ALA A 69 -2.10 6.48 16.03
N LEU A 70 -2.51 5.39 15.37
CA LEU A 70 -2.21 4.03 15.83
C LEU A 70 -0.70 3.78 15.87
N GLU A 71 0.02 4.14 14.81
CA GLU A 71 1.48 4.02 14.77
C GLU A 71 2.14 4.81 15.90
N ALA A 72 1.71 6.05 16.17
CA ALA A 72 2.23 6.86 17.27
C ALA A 72 2.02 6.20 18.64
N VAL A 73 0.83 5.63 18.88
CA VAL A 73 0.56 4.85 20.10
C VAL A 73 1.50 3.65 20.20
N LEU A 74 1.66 2.87 19.13
CA LEU A 74 2.49 1.67 19.14
C LEU A 74 3.98 1.98 19.32
N VAL A 75 4.47 3.09 18.73
CA VAL A 75 5.81 3.61 18.99
C VAL A 75 5.94 4.00 20.47
N GLY A 76 4.96 4.71 21.04
CA GLY A 76 4.93 5.05 22.46
C GLY A 76 5.02 3.82 23.37
N VAL A 77 4.23 2.78 23.10
CA VAL A 77 4.27 1.52 23.88
C VAL A 77 5.63 0.84 23.73
N LEU A 78 6.18 0.78 22.51
CA LEU A 78 7.51 0.23 22.29
C LEU A 78 8.57 0.99 23.08
N MET A 79 8.54 2.33 23.09
CA MET A 79 9.49 3.15 23.84
C MET A 79 9.37 2.91 25.35
N LYS A 80 8.15 2.78 25.88
CA LYS A 80 7.93 2.40 27.28
C LYS A 80 8.51 1.02 27.59
N ARG A 81 8.15 0.00 26.82
CA ARG A 81 8.53 -1.40 27.11
C ARG A 81 10.02 -1.69 26.87
N LYS A 82 10.64 -1.07 25.86
CA LYS A 82 12.05 -1.32 25.52
C LYS A 82 13.01 -0.37 26.23
N HIS A 83 12.64 0.88 26.43
CA HIS A 83 13.54 1.95 26.88
C HIS A 83 13.11 2.60 28.20
N ASP A 84 12.03 2.14 28.84
CA ASP A 84 11.48 2.70 30.08
C ASP A 84 11.20 4.22 29.99
N LEU A 85 10.71 4.66 28.82
CA LEU A 85 10.36 6.05 28.58
C LEU A 85 8.86 6.25 28.65
N ALA A 86 8.44 7.29 29.38
CA ALA A 86 7.05 7.70 29.41
C ALA A 86 6.59 8.17 28.03
N PHE A 87 5.33 7.86 27.69
CA PHE A 87 4.69 8.43 26.52
C PHE A 87 4.08 9.78 26.89
N GLU A 88 4.49 10.83 26.18
CA GLU A 88 4.04 12.21 26.40
C GLU A 88 2.87 12.62 25.49
N GLY A 89 2.38 11.70 24.66
CA GLY A 89 1.35 11.96 23.65
C GLY A 89 1.91 12.34 22.28
N ALA A 90 1.00 12.56 21.34
CA ALA A 90 1.30 13.06 19.99
C ALA A 90 0.11 13.83 19.43
N THR A 91 0.37 14.80 18.56
CA THR A 91 -0.69 15.47 17.78
C THR A 91 -0.54 15.08 16.32
N ILE A 92 -1.61 14.52 15.73
CA ILE A 92 -1.67 14.18 14.31
C ILE A 92 -2.31 15.34 13.56
N ASP A 93 -1.51 16.01 12.74
CA ASP A 93 -1.97 17.02 11.80
C ASP A 93 -2.64 16.33 10.59
N THR A 94 -3.95 16.53 10.42
CA THR A 94 -4.73 15.88 9.38
C THR A 94 -4.45 16.41 7.98
N ASP A 95 -3.93 17.63 7.84
CA ASP A 95 -3.54 18.18 6.54
C ASP A 95 -2.20 17.61 6.10
N HIS A 96 -1.24 17.54 7.02
CA HIS A 96 0.04 16.87 6.76
C HIS A 96 -0.12 15.38 6.51
N ALA A 97 -1.03 14.69 7.21
CA ALA A 97 -1.28 13.26 6.97
C ALA A 97 -1.72 12.98 5.53
N GLN A 98 -2.41 13.93 4.86
CA GLN A 98 -2.84 13.78 3.48
C GLN A 98 -1.68 13.84 2.49
N LEU A 99 -0.60 14.56 2.81
CA LEU A 99 0.59 14.63 1.97
C LEU A 99 1.30 13.27 1.85
N PHE A 100 1.10 12.38 2.83
CA PHE A 100 1.76 11.08 2.84
C PHE A 100 1.32 10.17 1.69
N PHE A 101 0.03 10.07 1.39
CA PHE A 101 -0.43 9.21 0.29
C PHE A 101 -0.14 9.77 -1.12
N MET A 102 0.40 10.98 -1.21
CA MET A 102 0.87 11.57 -2.46
C MET A 102 2.39 11.83 -2.45
N SER A 103 3.15 11.28 -1.50
CA SER A 103 4.53 11.69 -1.27
C SER A 103 5.46 11.43 -2.46
N CYS A 104 5.21 10.40 -3.27
CA CYS A 104 5.93 10.16 -4.53
C CYS A 104 5.77 11.27 -5.58
N TYR A 105 4.83 12.21 -5.37
CA TYR A 105 4.61 13.38 -6.22
C TYR A 105 5.18 14.69 -5.63
N LEU A 106 5.71 14.68 -4.40
CA LEU A 106 6.08 15.90 -3.67
C LEU A 106 7.59 16.20 -3.64
N TRP A 107 8.43 15.27 -4.08
CA TRP A 107 9.89 15.45 -4.00
C TRP A 107 10.40 16.41 -5.08
N THR A 108 11.46 17.13 -4.75
CA THR A 108 12.26 17.92 -5.70
C THR A 108 13.74 17.75 -5.37
N ILE A 109 14.56 17.46 -6.38
CA ILE A 109 16.03 17.38 -6.27
C ILE A 109 16.61 18.69 -6.79
N ASN A 110 17.61 19.23 -6.06
CA ASN A 110 18.25 20.51 -6.39
C ASN A 110 17.24 21.65 -6.56
N HIS A 111 16.33 21.78 -5.59
CA HIS A 111 15.23 22.75 -5.60
C HIS A 111 15.66 24.18 -5.97
N ASP A 112 16.81 24.63 -5.45
CA ASP A 112 17.29 26.01 -5.67
C ASP A 112 18.10 26.18 -6.98
N SER A 113 18.22 25.12 -7.78
CA SER A 113 18.95 25.17 -9.07
C SER A 113 18.07 25.72 -10.19
N LYS A 114 18.70 26.11 -11.31
CA LYS A 114 17.95 26.53 -12.51
C LYS A 114 17.18 25.39 -13.18
N ASN A 115 17.51 24.14 -12.86
CA ASN A 115 16.94 22.94 -13.46
C ASN A 115 16.58 21.94 -12.34
N PRO A 116 15.58 22.25 -11.49
CA PRO A 116 15.12 21.32 -10.48
C PRO A 116 14.58 20.05 -11.16
N ILE A 117 14.74 18.91 -10.52
CA ILE A 117 14.16 17.64 -10.99
C ILE A 117 13.01 17.31 -10.05
N SER A 118 11.81 17.14 -10.61
CA SER A 118 10.61 16.76 -9.88
C SER A 118 9.75 15.83 -10.74
N PRO A 119 8.67 15.24 -10.18
CA PRO A 119 7.70 14.47 -10.95
C PRO A 119 7.06 15.24 -12.11
N THR A 120 7.05 16.57 -12.06
CA THR A 120 6.43 17.44 -13.07
C THR A 120 7.44 18.25 -13.89
N GLU A 121 8.71 18.31 -13.49
CA GLU A 121 9.75 19.13 -14.12
C GLU A 121 11.05 18.36 -14.32
N ASN A 122 11.63 18.41 -15.52
CA ASN A 122 12.92 17.81 -15.88
C ASN A 122 13.10 16.33 -15.49
N LEU A 123 12.01 15.55 -15.41
CA LEU A 123 12.02 14.18 -14.91
C LEU A 123 13.03 13.26 -15.61
N ASN A 124 13.24 13.43 -16.92
CA ASN A 124 14.23 12.65 -17.68
C ASN A 124 15.68 12.81 -17.17
N ALA A 125 16.00 13.91 -16.48
CA ALA A 125 17.32 14.09 -15.88
C ALA A 125 17.58 13.13 -14.71
N LEU A 126 16.54 12.50 -14.16
CA LEU A 126 16.64 11.48 -13.10
C LEU A 126 17.44 10.26 -13.55
N ASP A 127 17.41 9.92 -14.84
CA ASP A 127 18.15 8.78 -15.43
C ASP A 127 19.67 8.89 -15.23
N ASN A 128 20.18 10.12 -15.01
CA ASN A 128 21.60 10.37 -14.72
C ASN A 128 21.97 10.18 -13.24
N ILE A 129 20.97 10.04 -12.36
CA ILE A 129 21.13 9.96 -10.90
C ILE A 129 20.81 8.53 -10.42
N ILE A 130 19.72 7.95 -10.94
CA ILE A 130 19.28 6.61 -10.60
C ILE A 130 19.19 5.79 -11.89
N PRO A 131 19.76 4.57 -11.93
CA PRO A 131 19.61 3.70 -13.09
C PRO A 131 18.14 3.51 -13.48
N ASN A 132 17.85 3.64 -14.77
CA ASN A 132 16.51 3.45 -15.28
C ASN A 132 16.20 1.96 -15.42
N TYR A 133 15.28 1.47 -14.58
CA TYR A 133 14.82 0.07 -14.56
C TYR A 133 13.58 -0.20 -15.42
N ASN A 134 13.18 0.73 -16.29
CA ASN A 134 12.04 0.58 -17.21
C ASN A 134 12.42 -0.24 -18.45
N PHE A 135 12.90 -1.47 -18.25
CA PHE A 135 13.44 -2.32 -19.33
C PHE A 135 12.41 -2.67 -20.42
N HIS A 136 11.12 -2.62 -20.08
CA HIS A 136 10.04 -2.94 -20.99
C HIS A 136 9.33 -1.70 -21.52
N GLY A 137 9.85 -0.49 -21.29
CA GLY A 137 9.24 0.74 -21.79
C GLY A 137 7.76 0.87 -21.43
N ARG A 138 7.36 0.51 -20.20
CA ARG A 138 5.95 0.53 -19.75
C ARG A 138 5.25 1.83 -20.12
N ASP A 139 5.91 2.94 -19.82
CA ASP A 139 5.38 4.30 -19.96
C ASP A 139 6.00 5.06 -21.14
N SER A 140 6.61 4.37 -22.11
CA SER A 140 7.36 5.02 -23.21
C SER A 140 6.48 5.72 -24.25
N THR A 141 5.23 5.31 -24.42
CA THR A 141 4.27 5.92 -25.35
C THR A 141 2.89 6.05 -24.72
N ALA A 142 2.06 6.96 -25.25
CA ALA A 142 0.67 7.10 -24.82
C ALA A 142 -0.11 5.78 -25.00
N TYR A 143 0.12 5.08 -26.12
CA TYR A 143 -0.43 3.76 -26.39
C TYR A 143 -0.11 2.72 -25.30
N ARG A 144 1.16 2.63 -24.89
CA ARG A 144 1.56 1.66 -23.86
C ARG A 144 1.04 2.03 -22.48
N LYS A 145 0.85 3.31 -22.16
CA LYS A 145 0.21 3.73 -20.90
C LYS A 145 -1.25 3.27 -20.81
N MET A 146 -1.96 3.21 -21.93
CA MET A 146 -3.38 2.85 -21.98
C MET A 146 -3.69 1.40 -21.61
N VAL A 147 -2.69 0.50 -21.51
CA VAL A 147 -2.95 -0.84 -20.97
C VAL A 147 -3.30 -0.83 -19.47
N THR A 148 -3.07 0.30 -18.77
CA THR A 148 -3.46 0.50 -17.38
C THR A 148 -4.57 1.54 -17.29
N ASN A 149 -5.83 1.09 -17.36
CA ASN A 149 -7.00 1.97 -17.39
C ASN A 149 -8.30 1.16 -17.19
N ILE A 150 -9.41 1.86 -16.94
CA ILE A 150 -10.75 1.27 -16.78
C ILE A 150 -11.55 1.43 -18.07
N TYR A 151 -12.04 0.32 -18.61
CA TYR A 151 -12.80 0.27 -19.86
C TYR A 151 -14.15 -0.43 -19.69
N LYS A 152 -15.13 0.02 -20.47
CA LYS A 152 -16.46 -0.62 -20.55
C LYS A 152 -16.40 -1.89 -21.42
N THR A 153 -16.95 -2.98 -20.93
CA THR A 153 -16.97 -4.30 -21.56
C THR A 153 -18.25 -4.56 -22.36
N ALA A 154 -18.29 -5.65 -23.14
CA ALA A 154 -19.43 -6.02 -23.98
C ALA A 154 -20.74 -6.23 -23.19
N ASP A 155 -20.64 -6.71 -21.95
CA ASP A 155 -21.74 -6.92 -21.00
C ASP A 155 -22.05 -5.68 -20.15
N LYS A 156 -21.59 -4.49 -20.60
CA LYS A 156 -21.83 -3.17 -19.99
C LYS A 156 -21.28 -3.01 -18.56
N ARG A 157 -20.38 -3.90 -18.13
CA ARG A 157 -19.61 -3.74 -16.89
C ARG A 157 -18.33 -2.96 -17.19
N PHE A 158 -17.54 -2.69 -16.15
CA PHE A 158 -16.25 -2.03 -16.28
C PHE A 158 -15.14 -2.96 -15.82
N PHE A 159 -14.03 -2.98 -16.56
CA PHE A 159 -12.86 -3.79 -16.25
C PHE A 159 -11.64 -2.90 -16.14
N ASN A 160 -10.91 -3.02 -15.03
CA ASN A 160 -9.65 -2.33 -14.81
C ASN A 160 -8.51 -3.20 -15.35
N LEU A 161 -7.96 -2.82 -16.49
CA LEU A 161 -6.76 -3.44 -17.05
C LEU A 161 -5.52 -2.86 -16.36
N HIS A 162 -4.48 -3.68 -16.19
CA HIS A 162 -3.19 -3.20 -15.71
C HIS A 162 -2.03 -3.83 -16.50
N GLY A 163 -1.05 -3.00 -16.86
CA GLY A 163 0.11 -3.39 -17.69
C GLY A 163 1.27 -4.05 -16.96
N ASP A 164 1.17 -4.17 -15.63
CA ASP A 164 2.28 -4.54 -14.76
C ASP A 164 3.52 -3.67 -15.06
N LEU A 165 4.72 -4.23 -14.87
CA LEU A 165 5.98 -3.63 -15.32
C LEU A 165 6.37 -4.04 -16.74
N ASN A 166 5.55 -4.87 -17.39
CA ASN A 166 5.73 -5.30 -18.78
C ASN A 166 4.37 -5.33 -19.48
N PRO A 167 3.98 -4.27 -20.21
CA PRO A 167 2.65 -4.15 -20.79
C PRO A 167 2.42 -5.13 -21.94
N ASN A 168 3.47 -5.73 -22.49
CA ASN A 168 3.38 -6.65 -23.62
C ASN A 168 2.47 -7.85 -23.31
N HIS A 169 2.46 -8.36 -22.08
CA HIS A 169 1.60 -9.49 -21.71
C HIS A 169 0.11 -9.14 -21.80
N THR A 170 -0.26 -7.93 -21.38
CA THR A 170 -1.65 -7.44 -21.49
C THR A 170 -2.00 -7.10 -22.94
N LEU A 171 -1.04 -6.62 -23.74
CA LEU A 171 -1.23 -6.40 -25.18
C LEU A 171 -1.43 -7.73 -25.92
N ASP A 172 -0.64 -8.76 -25.62
CA ASP A 172 -0.79 -10.12 -26.17
C ASP A 172 -2.14 -10.72 -25.80
N MET A 173 -2.58 -10.55 -24.54
CA MET A 173 -3.90 -10.96 -24.06
C MET A 173 -5.03 -10.31 -24.88
N LEU A 174 -4.87 -9.04 -25.22
CA LEU A 174 -5.83 -8.32 -26.06
C LEU A 174 -5.63 -8.60 -27.55
N GLY A 175 -4.58 -9.29 -27.99
CA GLY A 175 -4.26 -9.46 -29.40
C GLY A 175 -3.93 -8.13 -30.09
N LEU A 176 -3.36 -7.19 -29.35
CA LEU A 176 -2.93 -5.88 -29.83
C LEU A 176 -1.41 -5.85 -30.05
N PRO A 177 -0.89 -5.06 -31.01
CA PRO A 177 0.55 -4.97 -31.24
C PRO A 177 1.26 -4.38 -30.01
N HIS A 178 2.53 -4.76 -29.79
CA HIS A 178 3.31 -4.26 -28.66
C HIS A 178 3.58 -2.76 -28.77
N ASP A 179 3.71 -2.25 -30.00
CA ASP A 179 3.91 -0.83 -30.26
C ASP A 179 3.01 -0.37 -31.39
N LEU A 180 2.48 0.84 -31.23
CA LEU A 180 1.67 1.51 -32.23
C LEU A 180 1.92 3.01 -32.15
N ALA A 181 2.16 3.63 -33.33
CA ALA A 181 2.29 5.07 -33.43
C ALA A 181 0.90 5.71 -33.32
N VAL A 182 0.72 6.55 -32.30
CA VAL A 182 -0.49 7.35 -32.05
C VAL A 182 -0.05 8.76 -31.68
N SER A 183 -0.83 9.75 -32.09
CA SER A 183 -0.47 11.17 -31.92
C SER A 183 -0.96 11.72 -30.59
N THR A 184 -1.99 11.11 -29.99
CA THR A 184 -2.62 11.58 -28.75
C THR A 184 -3.00 10.42 -27.82
N SER A 185 -3.22 10.74 -26.55
CA SER A 185 -3.77 9.77 -25.57
C SER A 185 -5.20 9.35 -25.92
N ASP A 186 -5.98 10.20 -26.59
CA ASP A 186 -7.35 9.89 -26.99
C ASP A 186 -7.37 8.87 -28.15
N GLU A 187 -6.49 9.03 -29.14
CA GLU A 187 -6.28 8.03 -30.20
C GLU A 187 -5.83 6.69 -29.61
N ALA A 188 -4.89 6.73 -28.66
CA ALA A 188 -4.46 5.55 -27.92
C ALA A 188 -5.64 4.86 -27.25
N ALA A 189 -6.43 5.60 -26.46
CA ALA A 189 -7.52 5.05 -25.67
C ALA A 189 -8.64 4.47 -26.54
N ALA A 190 -8.95 5.08 -27.69
CA ALA A 190 -9.98 4.60 -28.62
C ALA A 190 -9.74 3.14 -29.08
N ILE A 191 -8.48 2.75 -29.29
CA ILE A 191 -8.11 1.37 -29.66
C ILE A 191 -8.49 0.39 -28.55
N PHE A 192 -8.20 0.73 -27.30
CA PHE A 192 -8.54 -0.11 -26.15
C PHE A 192 -10.05 -0.13 -25.90
N VAL A 193 -10.73 1.00 -26.04
CA VAL A 193 -12.20 1.09 -25.95
C VAL A 193 -12.84 0.14 -26.97
N GLU A 194 -12.44 0.22 -28.25
CA GLU A 194 -12.97 -0.67 -29.29
C GLU A 194 -12.67 -2.14 -28.98
N ARG A 195 -11.45 -2.43 -28.52
CA ARG A 195 -11.03 -3.81 -28.27
C ARG A 195 -11.73 -4.44 -27.08
N VAL A 196 -11.81 -3.71 -25.97
CA VAL A 196 -12.41 -4.17 -24.71
C VAL A 196 -13.93 -4.26 -24.82
N ALA A 197 -14.58 -3.37 -25.58
CA ALA A 197 -16.02 -3.42 -25.82
C ALA A 197 -16.49 -4.69 -26.55
N ARG A 198 -15.57 -5.47 -27.15
CA ARG A 198 -15.87 -6.75 -27.80
C ARG A 198 -15.75 -7.97 -26.87
N LEU A 199 -15.23 -7.79 -25.65
CA LEU A 199 -14.99 -8.86 -24.70
C LEU A 199 -15.92 -8.70 -23.50
N SER A 200 -16.46 -9.80 -22.99
CA SER A 200 -17.23 -9.75 -21.74
C SER A 200 -16.31 -9.58 -20.52
N SER A 201 -16.84 -9.03 -19.43
CA SER A 201 -16.08 -8.88 -18.18
C SER A 201 -15.58 -10.23 -17.63
N THR A 202 -16.39 -11.29 -17.73
CA THR A 202 -16.02 -12.65 -17.30
C THR A 202 -14.93 -13.25 -18.20
N GLU A 203 -15.01 -13.04 -19.51
CA GLU A 203 -13.96 -13.46 -20.45
C GLU A 203 -12.63 -12.76 -20.15
N LEU A 204 -12.65 -11.44 -19.96
CA LEU A 204 -11.45 -10.68 -19.56
C LEU A 204 -10.89 -11.14 -18.20
N GLN A 205 -11.76 -11.43 -17.23
CA GLN A 205 -11.33 -11.95 -15.94
C GLN A 205 -10.63 -13.30 -16.08
N HIS A 206 -11.17 -14.21 -16.91
CA HIS A 206 -10.57 -15.51 -17.19
C HIS A 206 -9.23 -15.37 -17.91
N LEU A 207 -9.18 -14.57 -18.98
CA LEU A 207 -7.94 -14.30 -19.73
C LEU A 207 -6.85 -13.73 -18.82
N THR A 208 -7.20 -12.75 -17.99
CA THR A 208 -6.27 -12.08 -17.08
C THR A 208 -5.78 -13.03 -15.98
N SER A 209 -6.69 -13.74 -15.31
CA SER A 209 -6.37 -14.50 -14.10
C SER A 209 -5.78 -15.89 -14.39
N ASP A 210 -6.36 -16.59 -15.35
CA ASP A 210 -6.14 -18.03 -15.52
C ASP A 210 -5.23 -18.33 -16.72
N VAL A 211 -5.30 -17.52 -17.78
CA VAL A 211 -4.55 -17.73 -19.03
C VAL A 211 -3.23 -16.97 -19.05
N TYR A 212 -3.27 -15.64 -19.00
CA TYR A 212 -2.10 -14.77 -19.14
C TYR A 212 -1.45 -14.41 -17.81
N LYS A 213 -2.15 -14.60 -16.68
CA LYS A 213 -1.67 -14.32 -15.32
C LYS A 213 -1.14 -12.89 -15.16
N THR A 214 -1.80 -11.95 -15.81
CA THR A 214 -1.59 -10.51 -15.71
C THR A 214 -2.44 -9.92 -14.58
N SER A 215 -2.25 -8.64 -14.27
CA SER A 215 -3.11 -7.93 -13.34
C SER A 215 -4.32 -7.33 -14.06
N GLY A 216 -5.49 -7.48 -13.48
CA GLY A 216 -6.73 -6.91 -14.01
C GLY A 216 -7.94 -7.48 -13.28
N VAL A 217 -9.01 -6.69 -13.18
CA VAL A 217 -10.19 -7.09 -12.43
C VAL A 217 -11.45 -6.39 -12.91
N ILE A 218 -12.58 -7.06 -12.72
CA ILE A 218 -13.89 -6.43 -12.84
C ILE A 218 -14.02 -5.35 -11.77
N CYS A 219 -14.51 -4.17 -12.15
CA CYS A 219 -14.86 -3.12 -11.20
C CYS A 219 -16.19 -3.50 -10.54
N GLU A 220 -16.16 -3.71 -9.23
CA GLU A 220 -17.31 -4.10 -8.42
C GLU A 220 -17.88 -2.90 -7.67
N SER A 221 -19.16 -2.93 -7.30
CA SER A 221 -19.64 -2.09 -6.20
C SER A 221 -19.23 -2.72 -4.87
N VAL A 222 -19.36 -1.97 -3.77
CA VAL A 222 -19.10 -2.52 -2.43
C VAL A 222 -19.99 -3.74 -2.15
N GLU A 223 -21.26 -3.67 -2.55
CA GLU A 223 -22.24 -4.75 -2.35
C GLU A 223 -21.90 -5.98 -3.20
N SER A 224 -21.57 -5.79 -4.48
CA SER A 224 -21.24 -6.91 -5.37
C SER A 224 -19.90 -7.56 -4.98
N PHE A 225 -18.91 -6.77 -4.54
CA PHE A 225 -17.67 -7.30 -3.97
C PHE A 225 -17.94 -8.19 -2.75
N ARG A 226 -18.71 -7.71 -1.77
CA ARG A 226 -19.06 -8.46 -0.55
C ARG A 226 -19.78 -9.79 -0.86
N ALA A 227 -20.48 -9.88 -1.99
CA ALA A 227 -21.14 -11.11 -2.43
C ALA A 227 -20.17 -12.16 -3.02
N THR A 228 -18.97 -11.78 -3.43
CA THR A 228 -17.97 -12.69 -3.99
C THR A 228 -17.47 -13.72 -2.97
N GLU A 229 -17.01 -14.87 -3.46
CA GLU A 229 -16.36 -15.88 -2.62
C GLU A 229 -15.09 -15.33 -1.96
N HIS A 230 -14.36 -14.46 -2.66
CA HIS A 230 -13.14 -13.85 -2.16
C HIS A 230 -13.39 -12.92 -0.97
N ALA A 231 -14.38 -12.04 -1.06
CA ALA A 231 -14.72 -11.16 0.06
C ALA A 231 -15.23 -11.95 1.27
N LYS A 232 -16.04 -13.00 1.06
CA LYS A 232 -16.53 -13.88 2.13
C LYS A 232 -15.37 -14.59 2.84
N ALA A 233 -14.40 -15.12 2.08
CA ALA A 233 -13.21 -15.76 2.64
C ALA A 233 -12.37 -14.82 3.52
N ASN A 234 -12.38 -13.51 3.22
CA ASN A 234 -11.63 -12.49 3.97
C ASN A 234 -12.50 -11.69 4.96
N SER A 235 -13.75 -12.10 5.21
CA SER A 235 -14.71 -11.34 6.04
C SER A 235 -14.31 -11.20 7.52
N HIS A 236 -13.47 -12.11 8.01
CA HIS A 236 -12.96 -12.16 9.38
C HIS A 236 -11.69 -11.31 9.60
N LEU A 237 -11.25 -10.55 8.59
CA LEU A 237 -10.03 -9.75 8.63
C LEU A 237 -10.33 -8.25 8.59
N SER A 238 -9.41 -7.47 9.17
CA SER A 238 -9.47 -6.00 9.12
C SER A 238 -8.29 -5.42 8.36
N LEU A 239 -7.10 -5.33 8.97
CA LEU A 239 -5.93 -4.65 8.36
C LEU A 239 -4.72 -5.56 8.20
N PHE A 240 -4.48 -6.44 9.18
CA PHE A 240 -3.36 -7.39 9.17
C PHE A 240 -3.71 -8.61 10.01
N GLU A 241 -2.92 -9.67 9.85
CA GLU A 241 -2.91 -10.86 10.68
C GLU A 241 -1.48 -11.16 11.16
N ILE A 242 -1.35 -11.67 12.39
CA ILE A 242 -0.06 -12.07 12.96
C ILE A 242 -0.17 -13.54 13.39
N HIS A 243 0.72 -14.37 12.84
CA HIS A 243 0.83 -15.79 13.15
C HIS A 243 2.08 -16.06 13.99
N ASP A 244 1.91 -16.77 15.09
CA ASP A 244 2.97 -17.06 16.05
C ASP A 244 3.69 -18.37 15.66
N TYR A 245 5.02 -18.36 15.64
CA TYR A 245 5.87 -19.53 15.44
C TYR A 245 6.73 -19.75 16.70
N PRO A 246 6.17 -20.42 17.73
CA PRO A 246 6.86 -20.63 18.99
C PRO A 246 8.09 -21.52 18.83
N SER A 247 9.09 -21.31 19.67
CA SER A 247 10.33 -22.09 19.67
C SER A 247 10.92 -22.14 21.07
N SER A 248 11.44 -23.31 21.46
CA SER A 248 12.19 -23.49 22.71
C SER A 248 13.61 -22.92 22.66
N VAL A 249 14.10 -22.61 21.45
CA VAL A 249 15.45 -22.07 21.22
C VAL A 249 15.42 -20.54 21.13
N GLN A 250 14.36 -19.98 20.55
CA GLN A 250 14.21 -18.54 20.34
C GLN A 250 13.51 -17.91 21.55
N GLY A 251 14.28 -17.53 22.57
CA GLY A 251 13.74 -16.96 23.80
C GLY A 251 13.20 -15.52 23.64
N PRO A 252 12.43 -15.03 24.62
CA PRO A 252 11.96 -13.65 24.68
C PRO A 252 13.13 -12.65 24.62
N THR A 253 13.16 -11.82 23.59
CA THR A 253 14.22 -10.83 23.44
C THR A 253 13.89 -9.73 22.44
N TRP A 254 14.37 -8.52 22.74
CA TRP A 254 14.45 -7.43 21.77
C TRP A 254 15.54 -7.69 20.72
N TRP A 255 15.66 -6.82 19.71
CA TRP A 255 16.85 -6.81 18.86
C TRP A 255 18.07 -6.28 19.65
N GLN A 256 19.27 -6.68 19.22
CA GLN A 256 20.53 -6.32 19.88
C GLN A 256 21.15 -5.07 19.25
N ASN A 257 21.56 -4.12 20.09
CA ASN A 257 22.08 -2.81 19.69
C ASN A 257 23.61 -2.75 19.72
N ALA A 258 24.30 -3.73 19.12
CA ALA A 258 25.73 -3.94 19.39
C ALA A 258 26.65 -2.73 19.11
N ASN A 259 26.27 -1.78 18.22
CA ASN A 259 27.10 -0.63 17.83
C ASN A 259 26.31 0.67 17.54
N CYS A 260 25.07 0.81 18.01
CA CYS A 260 24.25 2.00 17.71
C CYS A 260 24.18 2.94 18.91
N GLN A 261 24.36 4.24 18.68
CA GLN A 261 24.00 5.26 19.67
C GLN A 261 22.47 5.25 19.82
N GLU A 262 21.98 4.64 20.90
CA GLU A 262 20.57 4.69 21.25
C GLU A 262 20.16 6.15 21.48
N SER A 263 19.11 6.57 20.79
CA SER A 263 18.52 7.89 20.95
C SER A 263 17.01 7.72 20.95
N THR A 264 16.34 8.44 21.85
CA THR A 264 14.88 8.49 21.92
C THR A 264 14.24 9.02 20.63
N LYS A 265 15.03 9.71 19.79
CA LYS A 265 14.63 10.19 18.46
C LYS A 265 14.64 9.10 17.37
N ARG A 266 15.13 7.90 17.68
CA ARG A 266 15.26 6.77 16.74
C ARG A 266 14.76 5.48 17.39
N PRO A 267 13.43 5.31 17.55
CA PRO A 267 12.82 4.18 18.26
C PRO A 267 13.28 2.79 17.83
N LEU A 268 13.64 2.61 16.55
CA LEU A 268 14.08 1.34 15.97
C LEU A 268 15.59 1.28 15.70
N ALA A 269 16.38 2.17 16.33
CA ALA A 269 17.83 2.14 16.20
C ALA A 269 18.39 0.74 16.51
N GLY A 270 19.26 0.24 15.62
CA GLY A 270 19.86 -1.09 15.72
C GLY A 270 19.03 -2.24 15.15
N LEU A 271 17.75 -2.04 14.84
CA LEU A 271 16.91 -3.05 14.19
C LEU A 271 17.38 -3.27 12.75
N LYS A 272 17.68 -4.52 12.38
CA LYS A 272 18.10 -4.87 11.01
C LYS A 272 16.91 -5.36 10.18
N VAL A 273 16.64 -4.69 9.07
CA VAL A 273 15.52 -5.01 8.16
C VAL A 273 16.07 -5.36 6.79
N VAL A 274 15.62 -6.48 6.23
CA VAL A 274 15.83 -6.83 4.82
C VAL A 274 14.54 -6.57 4.05
N ASP A 275 14.60 -5.65 3.10
CA ASP A 275 13.49 -5.24 2.25
C ASP A 275 13.57 -5.94 0.89
N LEU A 276 12.69 -6.93 0.69
CA LEU A 276 12.49 -7.70 -0.54
C LEU A 276 11.20 -7.22 -1.25
N SER A 277 11.12 -5.92 -1.53
CA SER A 277 9.95 -5.32 -2.18
C SER A 277 10.32 -4.30 -3.27
N ARG A 278 9.31 -3.95 -4.08
CA ARG A 278 9.38 -2.98 -5.19
C ARG A 278 8.08 -2.19 -5.23
N ILE A 279 8.06 -1.12 -6.02
CA ILE A 279 6.87 -0.29 -6.26
C ILE A 279 6.51 0.60 -5.07
N ILE A 280 5.42 0.37 -4.32
CA ILE A 280 4.96 1.34 -3.28
C ILE A 280 4.66 0.68 -1.94
N ALA A 281 3.68 -0.23 -1.82
CA ALA A 281 3.23 -0.73 -0.51
C ALA A 281 4.35 -1.34 0.35
N GLY A 282 5.01 -2.41 -0.13
CA GLY A 282 6.17 -2.99 0.55
C GLY A 282 7.28 -1.97 0.85
N PRO A 283 7.73 -1.15 -0.13
CA PRO A 283 8.74 -0.13 0.13
C PRO A 283 8.31 0.94 1.14
N ALA A 284 7.03 1.29 1.22
CA ALA A 284 6.48 2.22 2.21
C ALA A 284 6.56 1.64 3.64
N ILE A 285 6.32 0.33 3.81
CA ILE A 285 6.56 -0.36 5.09
C ILE A 285 8.03 -0.23 5.48
N ALA A 286 8.93 -0.60 4.58
CA ALA A 286 10.37 -0.60 4.84
C ALA A 286 10.92 0.82 5.10
N ARG A 287 10.41 1.82 4.37
CA ARG A 287 10.71 3.24 4.58
C ARG A 287 10.24 3.70 5.96
N GLY A 288 9.00 3.39 6.37
CA GLY A 288 8.50 3.78 7.69
C GLY A 288 9.36 3.22 8.84
N LEU A 289 9.86 1.99 8.71
CA LEU A 289 10.83 1.44 9.67
C LEU A 289 12.17 2.21 9.67
N ALA A 290 12.65 2.63 8.50
CA ALA A 290 13.87 3.45 8.37
C ALA A 290 13.69 4.84 8.99
N GLU A 291 12.53 5.47 8.81
CA GLU A 291 12.17 6.77 9.42
C GLU A 291 12.15 6.68 10.94
N LEU A 292 11.72 5.55 11.49
CA LEU A 292 11.81 5.25 12.94
C LEU A 292 13.24 4.86 13.38
N GLY A 293 14.20 4.78 12.46
CA GLY A 293 15.63 4.64 12.75
C GLY A 293 16.24 3.26 12.50
N ALA A 294 15.47 2.30 11.96
CA ALA A 294 15.97 0.97 11.61
C ALA A 294 17.03 1.00 10.51
N SER A 295 17.92 0.01 10.50
CA SER A 295 18.88 -0.20 9.43
C SER A 295 18.26 -1.07 8.34
N VAL A 296 17.86 -0.45 7.23
CA VAL A 296 17.10 -1.13 6.17
C VAL A 296 17.96 -1.36 4.94
N MET A 297 18.17 -2.63 4.58
CA MET A 297 18.83 -3.04 3.35
C MET A 297 17.79 -3.55 2.35
N ARG A 298 17.53 -2.76 1.31
CA ARG A 298 16.71 -3.18 0.18
C ARG A 298 17.53 -4.03 -0.78
N VAL A 299 17.04 -5.23 -1.05
CA VAL A 299 17.69 -6.20 -1.95
C VAL A 299 16.85 -6.38 -3.19
N THR A 300 17.42 -6.07 -4.35
CA THR A 300 16.80 -6.27 -5.66
C THR A 300 17.76 -6.98 -6.60
N SER A 301 17.49 -6.97 -7.90
CA SER A 301 18.38 -7.51 -8.93
C SER A 301 18.49 -6.49 -10.06
N PRO A 302 19.66 -6.32 -10.68
CA PRO A 302 19.84 -5.38 -11.79
C PRO A 302 19.08 -5.80 -13.05
N ARG A 303 18.53 -7.03 -13.07
CA ARG A 303 17.73 -7.57 -14.18
C ARG A 303 16.22 -7.55 -13.92
N LEU A 304 15.78 -7.05 -12.76
CA LEU A 304 14.36 -6.93 -12.45
C LEU A 304 13.87 -5.53 -12.83
N PRO A 305 12.74 -5.41 -13.54
CA PRO A 305 12.17 -4.11 -13.85
C PRO A 305 11.71 -3.43 -12.57
N ASP A 306 11.73 -2.10 -12.55
CA ASP A 306 11.32 -1.31 -11.39
C ASP A 306 11.01 0.14 -11.80
N MET A 307 10.42 0.91 -10.89
CA MET A 307 10.06 2.31 -11.14
C MET A 307 11.02 3.24 -10.39
N HIS A 308 12.12 3.60 -11.06
CA HIS A 308 13.18 4.45 -10.50
C HIS A 308 12.67 5.83 -10.02
N VAL A 309 11.61 6.37 -10.65
CA VAL A 309 10.93 7.60 -10.20
C VAL A 309 10.41 7.54 -8.76
N LEU A 310 10.05 6.35 -8.28
CA LEU A 310 9.55 6.16 -6.92
C LEU A 310 10.67 6.05 -5.88
N HIS A 311 11.92 5.86 -6.32
CA HIS A 311 13.04 5.57 -5.42
C HIS A 311 13.41 6.76 -4.55
N ILE A 312 13.22 8.00 -5.02
CA ILE A 312 13.53 9.21 -4.25
C ILE A 312 12.73 9.27 -2.96
N ASP A 313 11.44 8.97 -3.06
CA ASP A 313 10.54 8.93 -1.91
C ASP A 313 10.71 7.64 -1.09
N LEU A 314 10.67 6.48 -1.74
CA LEU A 314 10.52 5.19 -1.06
C LEU A 314 11.83 4.52 -0.64
N ASN A 315 12.98 5.07 -1.02
CA ASN A 315 14.28 4.63 -0.52
C ASN A 315 14.93 5.60 0.47
N TRP A 316 14.20 6.59 0.94
CA TRP A 316 14.69 7.49 1.99
C TRP A 316 15.10 6.71 3.25
N GLY A 317 16.34 6.94 3.71
CA GLY A 317 16.90 6.27 4.88
C GLY A 317 17.29 4.79 4.68
N LYS A 318 17.25 4.25 3.45
CA LYS A 318 17.59 2.85 3.15
C LYS A 318 18.90 2.72 2.36
N TRP A 319 19.57 1.59 2.53
CA TRP A 319 20.60 1.13 1.60
C TRP A 319 19.98 0.24 0.52
N ASN A 320 20.62 0.20 -0.65
CA ASN A 320 20.20 -0.65 -1.76
C ASN A 320 21.36 -1.54 -2.18
N CYS A 321 21.08 -2.82 -2.41
CA CYS A 321 22.02 -3.73 -3.05
C CYS A 321 21.33 -4.59 -4.11
N SER A 322 22.16 -5.17 -4.97
CA SER A 322 21.76 -6.02 -6.08
C SER A 322 22.27 -7.44 -5.83
N VAL A 323 21.36 -8.41 -5.79
CA VAL A 323 21.66 -9.82 -5.59
C VAL A 323 20.95 -10.65 -6.66
N ASP A 324 21.70 -11.53 -7.30
CA ASP A 324 21.17 -12.42 -8.32
C ASP A 324 20.86 -13.82 -7.77
N LEU A 325 19.59 -14.06 -7.45
CA LEU A 325 19.11 -15.33 -6.90
C LEU A 325 19.16 -16.52 -7.89
N THR A 326 19.42 -16.29 -9.19
CA THR A 326 19.64 -17.40 -10.12
C THR A 326 21.01 -18.06 -9.91
N THR A 327 21.95 -17.36 -9.29
CA THR A 327 23.29 -17.88 -8.97
C THR A 327 23.37 -18.44 -7.55
N ALA A 328 24.22 -19.45 -7.33
CA ALA A 328 24.47 -19.96 -5.98
C ALA A 328 25.07 -18.88 -5.07
N THR A 329 25.97 -18.05 -5.60
CA THR A 329 26.60 -16.94 -4.88
C THR A 329 25.56 -15.93 -4.40
N GLY A 330 24.67 -15.47 -5.27
CA GLY A 330 23.64 -14.50 -4.88
C GLY A 330 22.67 -15.06 -3.84
N ARG A 331 22.30 -16.35 -3.95
CA ARG A 331 21.52 -16.99 -2.88
C ARG A 331 22.29 -17.01 -1.55
N GLN A 332 23.58 -17.32 -1.56
CA GLN A 332 24.42 -17.29 -0.36
C GLN A 332 24.54 -15.87 0.23
N GLU A 333 24.62 -14.83 -0.60
CA GLU A 333 24.68 -13.44 -0.16
C GLU A 333 23.38 -13.00 0.52
N LEU A 334 22.22 -13.29 -0.08
CA LEU A 334 20.93 -13.01 0.56
C LEU A 334 20.79 -13.81 1.87
N TRP A 335 21.22 -15.07 1.89
CA TRP A 335 21.21 -15.88 3.11
C TRP A 335 22.00 -15.22 4.25
N LYS A 336 23.19 -14.67 3.97
CA LYS A 336 24.00 -13.95 4.98
C LYS A 336 23.27 -12.73 5.54
N LEU A 337 22.60 -11.95 4.68
CA LEU A 337 21.80 -10.81 5.13
C LEU A 337 20.63 -11.25 6.03
N LEU A 338 19.89 -12.29 5.63
CA LEU A 338 18.76 -12.81 6.39
C LEU A 338 19.17 -13.46 7.72
N ALA A 339 20.36 -14.05 7.80
CA ALA A 339 20.89 -14.65 9.02
C ALA A 339 21.03 -13.62 10.17
N GLU A 340 21.27 -12.35 9.84
CA GLU A 340 21.39 -11.27 10.82
C GLU A 340 20.13 -10.43 10.98
N ALA A 341 19.17 -10.54 10.05
CA ALA A 341 17.96 -9.74 10.02
C ALA A 341 17.07 -9.99 11.24
N ASP A 342 16.38 -8.95 11.69
CA ASP A 342 15.31 -9.01 12.69
C ASP A 342 13.94 -9.08 12.02
N VAL A 343 13.82 -8.38 10.89
CA VAL A 343 12.59 -8.25 10.11
C VAL A 343 12.93 -8.47 8.64
N VAL A 344 12.05 -9.19 7.94
CA VAL A 344 12.06 -9.29 6.48
C VAL A 344 10.73 -8.77 5.97
N VAL A 345 10.75 -7.84 5.03
CA VAL A 345 9.56 -7.34 4.33
C VAL A 345 9.56 -7.92 2.92
N GLN A 346 8.51 -8.65 2.54
CA GLN A 346 8.39 -9.27 1.23
C GLN A 346 7.15 -8.74 0.49
N GLY A 347 7.35 -8.16 -0.70
CA GLY A 347 6.28 -7.64 -1.57
C GLY A 347 6.25 -8.30 -2.96
N TYR A 348 6.88 -9.47 -3.13
CA TYR A 348 6.79 -10.23 -4.38
C TYR A 348 5.49 -11.06 -4.41
N ARG A 349 5.01 -11.38 -5.63
CA ARG A 349 3.84 -12.25 -5.81
C ARG A 349 4.00 -13.55 -4.99
N PRO A 350 2.97 -14.01 -4.28
CA PRO A 350 3.04 -15.25 -3.49
C PRO A 350 3.62 -16.41 -4.31
N GLY A 351 4.55 -17.19 -3.74
CA GLY A 351 5.21 -18.29 -4.46
C GLY A 351 6.45 -17.90 -5.27
N SER A 352 6.75 -16.61 -5.46
CA SER A 352 7.83 -16.18 -6.37
C SER A 352 9.25 -16.43 -5.85
N LEU A 353 9.45 -16.45 -4.54
CA LEU A 353 10.78 -16.58 -3.92
C LEU A 353 11.07 -18.01 -3.44
N GLU A 354 10.05 -18.85 -3.31
CA GLU A 354 10.09 -20.23 -2.86
C GLU A 354 10.99 -21.08 -3.78
N LYS A 355 10.92 -20.84 -5.10
CA LYS A 355 11.80 -21.51 -6.07
C LYS A 355 13.30 -21.18 -5.90
N TYR A 356 13.61 -20.13 -5.13
CA TYR A 356 14.99 -19.75 -4.78
C TYR A 356 15.35 -20.12 -3.32
N GLY A 357 14.41 -20.69 -2.55
CA GLY A 357 14.58 -21.01 -1.14
C GLY A 357 14.44 -19.81 -0.20
N PHE A 358 13.69 -18.78 -0.60
CA PHE A 358 13.46 -17.57 0.20
C PHE A 358 11.96 -17.24 0.35
N GLY A 359 11.10 -18.25 0.33
CA GLY A 359 9.72 -18.08 0.78
C GLY A 359 9.65 -17.82 2.29
N PRO A 360 8.50 -17.34 2.81
CA PRO A 360 8.35 -17.05 4.23
C PRO A 360 8.72 -18.23 5.15
N HIS A 361 8.27 -19.44 4.79
CA HIS A 361 8.58 -20.65 5.53
C HIS A 361 10.06 -21.06 5.42
N ASP A 362 10.70 -20.80 4.28
CA ASP A 362 12.14 -21.06 4.13
C ASP A 362 12.94 -20.15 5.08
N ILE A 363 12.57 -18.87 5.16
CA ILE A 363 13.21 -17.89 6.05
C ILE A 363 13.04 -18.29 7.53
N LEU A 364 11.82 -18.67 7.94
CA LEU A 364 11.55 -19.17 9.29
C LEU A 364 12.40 -20.42 9.60
N ASN A 365 12.45 -21.38 8.67
CA ASN A 365 13.22 -22.61 8.82
C ASN A 365 14.73 -22.36 8.89
N MET A 366 15.26 -21.46 8.07
CA MET A 366 16.67 -21.09 8.06
C MET A 366 17.13 -20.44 9.36
N THR A 367 16.22 -19.75 10.05
CA THR A 367 16.52 -18.98 11.26
C THR A 367 16.15 -19.70 12.56
N LYS A 368 15.55 -20.90 12.47
CA LYS A 368 15.04 -21.67 13.63
C LYS A 368 16.07 -21.97 14.73
N GLY A 369 17.36 -22.05 14.36
CA GLY A 369 18.46 -22.34 15.29
C GLY A 369 19.04 -21.11 15.99
N ARG A 370 18.58 -19.89 15.65
CA ARG A 370 19.01 -18.65 16.32
C ARG A 370 18.41 -18.59 17.72
N SER A 371 19.12 -17.96 18.66
CA SER A 371 18.57 -17.63 19.98
C SER A 371 17.49 -16.54 19.94
N ARG A 372 17.42 -15.80 18.83
CA ARG A 372 16.44 -14.74 18.56
C ARG A 372 15.63 -15.11 17.33
N GLY A 373 14.31 -15.05 17.43
CA GLY A 373 13.42 -15.30 16.30
C GLY A 373 13.34 -14.14 15.31
N ILE A 374 12.72 -14.38 14.17
CA ILE A 374 12.59 -13.44 13.06
C ILE A 374 11.14 -13.04 12.86
N ILE A 375 10.92 -11.83 12.35
CA ILE A 375 9.61 -11.39 11.88
C ILE A 375 9.66 -11.36 10.36
N VAL A 376 8.75 -12.08 9.71
CA VAL A 376 8.58 -12.04 8.26
C VAL A 376 7.25 -11.38 7.97
N LEU A 377 7.25 -10.19 7.39
CA LEU A 377 6.06 -9.57 6.86
C LEU A 377 5.96 -9.89 5.37
N ARG A 378 4.78 -10.31 4.94
CA ARG A 378 4.44 -10.46 3.53
C ARG A 378 3.23 -9.58 3.19
N GLU A 379 3.34 -8.94 2.03
CA GLU A 379 2.36 -8.00 1.49
C GLU A 379 1.97 -8.41 0.08
N ASN A 380 0.68 -8.33 -0.24
CA ASN A 380 0.16 -8.54 -1.58
C ASN A 380 -1.13 -7.72 -1.84
N CYS A 381 -1.70 -7.83 -3.04
CA CYS A 381 -2.94 -7.13 -3.39
C CYS A 381 -4.20 -7.72 -2.71
N TYR A 382 -4.40 -9.04 -2.78
CA TYR A 382 -5.71 -9.66 -2.54
C TYR A 382 -5.92 -10.23 -1.14
N GLY A 383 -4.87 -10.35 -0.33
CA GLY A 383 -4.85 -11.12 0.90
C GLY A 383 -4.44 -12.57 0.69
N TRP A 384 -4.62 -13.36 1.75
CA TRP A 384 -4.05 -14.71 1.86
C TRP A 384 -5.12 -15.82 1.85
N TYR A 385 -6.39 -15.43 1.75
CA TYR A 385 -7.54 -16.33 1.71
C TYR A 385 -8.37 -16.11 0.45
N GLY A 386 -9.17 -17.11 0.10
CA GLY A 386 -10.10 -17.03 -1.03
C GLY A 386 -9.44 -17.30 -2.39
N PRO A 387 -10.24 -17.36 -3.46
CA PRO A 387 -9.80 -17.79 -4.78
C PRO A 387 -8.84 -16.82 -5.47
N TRP A 388 -8.68 -15.58 -4.98
CA TRP A 388 -7.82 -14.57 -5.63
C TRP A 388 -6.44 -14.41 -4.98
N SER A 389 -6.14 -15.17 -3.92
CA SER A 389 -4.90 -15.04 -3.13
C SER A 389 -3.59 -15.22 -3.92
N ASN A 390 -3.63 -15.94 -5.04
CA ASN A 390 -2.48 -16.18 -5.91
C ASN A 390 -2.44 -15.28 -7.15
N ARG A 391 -3.41 -14.36 -7.32
CA ARG A 391 -3.47 -13.46 -8.48
C ARG A 391 -2.48 -12.31 -8.34
N SER A 392 -2.02 -11.79 -9.48
CA SER A 392 -1.28 -10.54 -9.53
C SER A 392 -2.22 -9.35 -9.30
N GLY A 393 -1.76 -8.34 -8.60
CA GLY A 393 -2.53 -7.13 -8.37
C GLY A 393 -1.66 -5.94 -7.97
N TRP A 394 -2.32 -4.78 -7.99
CA TRP A 394 -1.80 -3.45 -7.73
C TRP A 394 -2.88 -2.68 -6.97
N GLN A 395 -2.58 -1.51 -6.41
CA GLN A 395 -3.60 -0.69 -5.76
C GLN A 395 -4.84 -0.50 -6.63
N GLN A 396 -4.69 -0.09 -7.90
CA GLN A 396 -5.85 0.21 -8.75
C GLN A 396 -6.78 -1.00 -8.90
N ILE A 397 -6.20 -2.20 -8.87
CA ILE A 397 -6.94 -3.47 -8.90
C ILE A 397 -7.69 -3.68 -7.59
N SER A 398 -7.06 -3.43 -6.45
CA SER A 398 -7.74 -3.45 -5.15
C SER A 398 -8.89 -2.42 -5.10
N ASP A 399 -8.61 -1.18 -5.50
CA ASP A 399 -9.58 -0.08 -5.51
C ASP A 399 -10.83 -0.44 -6.35
N SER A 400 -10.60 -1.04 -7.52
CA SER A 400 -11.67 -1.47 -8.42
C SER A 400 -12.45 -2.67 -7.90
N CYS A 401 -11.80 -3.68 -7.34
CA CYS A 401 -12.51 -4.88 -6.92
C CYS A 401 -13.24 -4.70 -5.58
N VAL A 402 -12.79 -3.82 -4.69
CA VAL A 402 -13.45 -3.56 -3.39
C VAL A 402 -14.57 -2.51 -3.51
N GLY A 403 -14.60 -1.76 -4.61
CA GLY A 403 -15.65 -0.79 -4.94
C GLY A 403 -15.32 0.67 -4.63
N VAL A 404 -14.05 0.97 -4.32
CA VAL A 404 -13.53 2.33 -4.17
C VAL A 404 -13.66 3.09 -5.50
N SER A 405 -13.23 2.48 -6.60
CA SER A 405 -13.31 3.07 -7.96
C SER A 405 -14.76 3.32 -8.41
N HIS A 406 -15.67 2.42 -8.05
CA HIS A 406 -17.11 2.61 -8.30
C HIS A 406 -17.67 3.77 -7.45
N GLY A 407 -17.26 3.89 -6.19
CA GLY A 407 -17.62 5.01 -5.31
C GLY A 407 -17.17 6.37 -5.88
N PHE A 408 -15.95 6.47 -6.39
CA PHE A 408 -15.46 7.68 -7.08
C PHE A 408 -16.37 8.06 -8.26
N GLY A 409 -16.69 7.11 -9.14
CA GLY A 409 -17.52 7.38 -10.30
C GLY A 409 -18.94 7.82 -9.92
N LYS A 410 -19.55 7.16 -8.94
CA LYS A 410 -20.85 7.56 -8.38
C LYS A 410 -20.82 8.98 -7.81
N ALA A 411 -19.78 9.32 -7.05
CA ALA A 411 -19.65 10.63 -6.41
C ALA A 411 -19.48 11.77 -7.41
N MET A 412 -18.93 11.49 -8.60
CA MET A 412 -18.82 12.44 -9.72
C MET A 412 -20.07 12.49 -10.62
N GLY A 413 -21.14 11.77 -10.26
CA GLY A 413 -22.38 11.74 -11.02
C GLY A 413 -22.32 10.92 -12.32
N LEU A 414 -21.34 10.01 -12.45
CA LEU A 414 -21.24 9.12 -13.60
C LEU A 414 -22.38 8.09 -13.59
N LYS A 415 -22.83 7.70 -14.78
CA LYS A 415 -23.99 6.82 -14.97
C LYS A 415 -23.55 5.36 -15.17
N ASP A 416 -24.51 4.45 -15.09
CA ASP A 416 -24.35 3.03 -15.41
C ASP A 416 -23.25 2.29 -14.64
N GLY A 417 -22.88 2.77 -13.44
CA GLY A 417 -21.82 2.17 -12.63
C GLY A 417 -20.40 2.40 -13.17
N GLU A 418 -20.21 3.43 -14.02
CA GLU A 418 -18.89 3.84 -14.50
C GLU A 418 -17.94 4.07 -13.32
N SER A 419 -16.81 3.37 -13.35
CA SER A 419 -15.80 3.38 -12.29
C SER A 419 -14.60 4.21 -12.72
N VAL A 420 -14.00 4.90 -11.75
CA VAL A 420 -12.87 5.82 -11.97
C VAL A 420 -11.69 5.35 -11.15
N THR A 421 -10.50 5.34 -11.76
CA THR A 421 -9.26 5.05 -11.04
C THR A 421 -9.10 6.00 -9.87
N ALA A 422 -8.93 5.46 -8.66
CA ALA A 422 -8.74 6.27 -7.47
C ALA A 422 -7.55 7.24 -7.63
N VAL A 423 -7.69 8.43 -7.05
CA VAL A 423 -6.66 9.46 -7.10
C VAL A 423 -5.57 9.13 -6.07
N PHE A 424 -4.31 9.22 -6.50
CA PHE A 424 -3.10 8.91 -5.71
C PHE A 424 -2.98 7.44 -5.23
N PRO A 425 -1.76 6.95 -4.96
CA PRO A 425 -1.52 5.59 -4.45
C PRO A 425 -1.85 5.46 -2.94
N HIS A 426 -3.06 5.84 -2.53
CA HIS A 426 -3.48 5.84 -1.14
C HIS A 426 -3.39 4.47 -0.45
N SER A 427 -3.98 3.41 -1.01
CA SER A 427 -3.97 2.09 -0.40
C SER A 427 -2.57 1.52 -0.27
N ASP A 428 -1.66 1.83 -1.21
CA ASP A 428 -0.26 1.42 -1.13
C ASP A 428 0.42 2.06 0.10
N TYR A 429 0.35 3.39 0.22
CA TYR A 429 0.95 4.10 1.37
C TYR A 429 0.31 3.71 2.70
N MET A 430 -1.01 3.54 2.72
CA MET A 430 -1.72 3.17 3.94
C MET A 430 -1.44 1.74 4.37
N THR A 431 -1.31 0.81 3.42
CA THR A 431 -0.79 -0.54 3.70
C THR A 431 0.64 -0.49 4.23
N GLY A 432 1.42 0.51 3.81
CA GLY A 432 2.69 0.92 4.42
C GLY A 432 2.60 1.14 5.93
N VAL A 433 1.76 2.08 6.36
CA VAL A 433 1.55 2.41 7.79
C VAL A 433 1.02 1.21 8.58
N VAL A 434 0.11 0.45 7.97
CA VAL A 434 -0.43 -0.79 8.54
C VAL A 434 0.67 -1.82 8.78
N GLY A 435 1.56 -2.04 7.81
CA GLY A 435 2.65 -2.97 7.93
C GLY A 435 3.67 -2.58 8.99
N VAL A 436 3.99 -1.29 9.13
CA VAL A 436 4.83 -0.79 10.22
C VAL A 436 4.18 -1.08 11.56
N SER A 437 2.91 -0.73 11.73
CA SER A 437 2.15 -0.99 12.95
C SER A 437 2.12 -2.47 13.34
N ALA A 438 1.89 -3.36 12.36
CA ALA A 438 1.89 -4.80 12.59
C ALA A 438 3.28 -5.34 12.98
N ILE A 439 4.35 -4.80 12.40
CA ILE A 439 5.73 -5.15 12.78
C ILE A 439 6.06 -4.67 14.19
N LEU A 440 5.64 -3.46 14.59
CA LEU A 440 5.82 -2.96 15.95
C LEU A 440 5.15 -3.89 16.97
N ILE A 441 3.93 -4.35 16.68
CA ILE A 441 3.23 -5.34 17.52
C ILE A 441 4.00 -6.67 17.57
N ALA A 442 4.43 -7.20 16.42
CA ALA A 442 5.20 -8.44 16.37
C ALA A 442 6.55 -8.35 17.11
N LEU A 443 7.20 -7.18 17.10
CA LEU A 443 8.42 -6.91 17.85
C LEU A 443 8.17 -6.98 19.37
N MET A 444 7.07 -6.38 19.85
CA MET A 444 6.67 -6.46 21.26
C MET A 444 6.34 -7.91 21.66
N LYS A 445 5.56 -8.62 20.83
CA LYS A 445 5.25 -10.05 21.06
C LYS A 445 6.51 -10.91 21.13
N ARG A 446 7.47 -10.71 20.21
CA ARG A 446 8.77 -11.40 20.24
C ARG A 446 9.57 -11.10 21.50
N ALA A 447 9.55 -9.85 21.95
CA ALA A 447 10.27 -9.46 23.16
C ALA A 447 9.71 -10.14 24.43
N GLU A 448 8.41 -10.42 24.46
CA GLU A 448 7.72 -11.00 25.62
C GLU A 448 7.66 -12.52 25.59
N SER A 449 7.36 -13.09 24.43
CA SER A 449 7.05 -14.52 24.27
C SER A 449 8.14 -15.28 23.52
N GLY A 450 9.12 -14.60 22.94
CA GLY A 450 10.11 -15.22 22.06
C GLY A 450 9.48 -15.69 20.74
N GLY A 451 10.11 -16.68 20.11
CA GLY A 451 9.66 -17.24 18.83
C GLY A 451 9.81 -16.30 17.64
N SER A 452 9.30 -16.76 16.49
CA SER A 452 9.24 -16.00 15.24
C SER A 452 7.79 -15.66 14.90
N TYR A 453 7.59 -14.71 13.98
CA TYR A 453 6.25 -14.25 13.62
C TYR A 453 6.13 -14.08 12.10
N LEU A 454 5.02 -14.53 11.55
CA LEU A 454 4.62 -14.23 10.18
C LEU A 454 3.51 -13.18 10.23
N VAL A 455 3.70 -12.08 9.51
CA VAL A 455 2.77 -10.96 9.46
C VAL A 455 2.21 -10.84 8.05
N ASP A 456 0.89 -10.82 7.96
CA ASP A 456 0.14 -10.84 6.72
C ASP A 456 -0.61 -9.51 6.59
N THR A 457 -0.33 -8.75 5.53
CA THR A 457 -1.08 -7.53 5.17
C THR A 457 -1.40 -7.52 3.68
N ALA A 458 -2.38 -6.72 3.27
CA ALA A 458 -2.75 -6.60 1.85
C ALA A 458 -3.49 -5.30 1.53
N LEU A 459 -3.40 -4.87 0.28
CA LEU A 459 -4.15 -3.71 -0.25
C LEU A 459 -5.66 -3.89 -0.06
N ASN A 460 -6.19 -5.09 -0.34
CA ASN A 460 -7.60 -5.41 -0.11
C ASN A 460 -8.00 -5.32 1.37
N TYR A 461 -7.09 -5.57 2.31
CA TYR A 461 -7.40 -5.47 3.74
C TYR A 461 -7.61 -3.99 4.09
N TYR A 462 -6.68 -3.13 3.68
CA TYR A 462 -6.85 -1.69 3.85
C TYR A 462 -8.11 -1.16 3.16
N ASN A 463 -8.33 -1.48 1.89
CA ASN A 463 -9.49 -0.97 1.14
C ASN A 463 -10.82 -1.47 1.72
N LYS A 464 -10.88 -2.71 2.19
CA LYS A 464 -12.06 -3.23 2.90
C LYS A 464 -12.27 -2.46 4.22
N TRP A 465 -11.21 -2.21 4.98
CA TRP A 465 -11.31 -1.40 6.20
C TRP A 465 -11.74 0.04 5.92
N LEU A 466 -11.18 0.68 4.87
CA LEU A 466 -11.60 1.99 4.39
C LEU A 466 -13.10 1.98 4.13
N VAL A 467 -13.61 1.05 3.33
CA VAL A 467 -15.05 0.97 3.01
C VAL A 467 -15.93 0.68 4.23
N ASP A 468 -15.53 -0.28 5.07
CA ASP A 468 -16.37 -0.78 6.17
C ASP A 468 -16.35 0.14 7.41
N CYS A 469 -15.21 0.77 7.70
CA CYS A 469 -14.98 1.49 8.95
C CYS A 469 -14.85 3.01 8.78
N VAL A 470 -14.43 3.47 7.60
CA VAL A 470 -14.19 4.89 7.31
C VAL A 470 -15.24 5.44 6.35
N GLY A 471 -15.43 4.91 5.15
CA GLY A 471 -16.47 5.35 4.22
C GLY A 471 -16.22 6.72 3.60
N GLU A 472 -17.25 7.21 2.91
CA GLU A 472 -17.25 8.47 2.17
C GLU A 472 -17.65 9.66 3.06
N TYR A 473 -17.35 10.88 2.62
CA TYR A 473 -17.88 12.09 3.23
C TYR A 473 -19.42 12.10 3.19
N PRO A 474 -20.09 12.72 4.17
CA PRO A 474 -21.51 13.03 4.05
C PRO A 474 -21.79 13.82 2.76
N VAL A 475 -22.90 13.52 2.08
CA VAL A 475 -23.24 14.09 0.75
C VAL A 475 -23.08 15.61 0.71
N ALA A 476 -23.60 16.33 1.70
CA ALA A 476 -23.49 17.79 1.75
C ALA A 476 -22.04 18.31 1.88
N ILE A 477 -21.16 17.55 2.54
CA ILE A 477 -19.74 17.90 2.67
C ILE A 477 -19.02 17.63 1.34
N TRP A 478 -19.30 16.49 0.71
CA TRP A 478 -18.77 16.16 -0.62
C TRP A 478 -19.21 17.18 -1.67
N GLU A 479 -20.49 17.51 -1.76
CA GLU A 479 -21.01 18.48 -2.74
C GLU A 479 -20.36 19.85 -2.58
N LYS A 480 -20.18 20.31 -1.33
CA LYS A 480 -19.48 21.58 -1.05
C LYS A 480 -18.02 21.52 -1.50
N LEU A 481 -17.30 20.45 -1.16
CA LEU A 481 -15.91 20.24 -1.57
C LEU A 481 -15.79 20.20 -3.09
N TRP A 482 -16.60 19.38 -3.76
CA TRP A 482 -16.58 19.21 -5.20
C TRP A 482 -16.88 20.53 -5.93
N ALA A 483 -17.88 21.29 -5.47
CA ALA A 483 -18.22 22.60 -6.01
C ALA A 483 -17.10 23.63 -5.84
N ARG A 484 -16.42 23.64 -4.69
CA ARG A 484 -15.29 24.53 -4.42
C ARG A 484 -14.14 24.33 -5.39
N HIS A 485 -13.98 23.12 -5.93
CA HIS A 485 -12.97 22.76 -6.92
C HIS A 485 -13.52 22.70 -8.35
N GLY A 486 -14.71 23.24 -8.63
CA GLY A 486 -15.24 23.37 -9.99
C GLY A 486 -15.91 22.12 -10.56
N ASN A 487 -16.36 21.19 -9.71
CA ASN A 487 -17.06 19.97 -10.10
C ASN A 487 -16.27 19.10 -11.10
N VAL A 488 -14.95 18.99 -10.90
CA VAL A 488 -14.07 18.22 -11.79
C VAL A 488 -14.50 16.76 -11.83
N VAL A 489 -14.59 16.22 -13.04
CA VAL A 489 -14.79 14.79 -13.30
C VAL A 489 -13.47 14.21 -13.81
N PHE A 490 -12.86 13.33 -13.02
CA PHE A 490 -11.63 12.65 -13.43
C PHE A 490 -12.00 11.45 -14.31
N ARG A 491 -11.74 11.55 -15.61
CA ARG A 491 -11.80 10.40 -16.53
C ARG A 491 -10.46 10.22 -17.20
N GLN A 492 -9.93 9.00 -17.17
CA GLN A 492 -8.70 8.65 -17.89
C GLN A 492 -8.96 8.38 -19.39
N VAL A 493 -10.23 8.31 -19.82
CA VAL A 493 -10.63 8.22 -21.23
C VAL A 493 -11.84 9.13 -21.47
N PRO A 494 -11.92 9.88 -22.57
CA PRO A 494 -13.19 10.44 -23.01
C PRO A 494 -14.09 9.29 -23.46
N TYR A 495 -15.04 8.87 -22.61
CA TYR A 495 -16.22 8.19 -23.13
C TYR A 495 -16.93 9.21 -24.03
N PHE A 496 -16.84 9.00 -25.35
CA PHE A 496 -17.62 9.77 -26.31
C PHE A 496 -19.11 9.69 -25.92
N PRO A 497 -19.84 10.81 -26.06
CA PRO A 497 -21.14 11.04 -25.45
C PRO A 497 -22.21 10.00 -25.78
#